data_AF-A0A4Q3J0B5-F1
#
_entry.id   AF-A0A4Q3J0B5-F1
#
_cell.length_a   1.000
_cell.length_b   1.000
_cell.length_c   1.000
_cell.angle_alpha   90.00
_cell.angle_beta   90.00
_cell.angle_gamma   90.00
#
_symmetry.space_group_name_H-M   'P 1'
#
loop_
_entity.id
_entity.type
_entity.pdbx_description
1 polymer ?
#
loop_
_entity_poly.entity_id
_entity_poly.type
_entity_poly.pdbx_seq_one_letter_code
_entity_poly.pdbx_strand_id
1 'polypeptide(L)' 'SDDDWAHMDKVVGYIKRHAKQRPDGDVTHTHWRYSLMNWGHDPLKD' A
#
# COMPACT_ATOMS: atom_id res chain seq x y z
N SER A 1 -5.10 -22.16 0.84
CA SER A 1 -4.16 -22.97 1.64
C SER A 1 -3.44 -22.06 2.63
N ASP A 2 -2.60 -22.61 3.51
CA ASP A 2 -1.76 -21.79 4.41
C ASP A 2 -0.80 -20.85 3.65
N ASP A 3 -0.38 -21.24 2.44
CA ASP A 3 0.43 -20.40 1.55
C ASP A 3 -0.31 -19.15 1.07
N ASP A 4 -1.62 -19.26 0.79
CA ASP A 4 -2.45 -18.09 0.44
C ASP A 4 -2.50 -17.11 1.61
N TRP A 5 -2.64 -17.62 2.84
CA TRP A 5 -2.66 -16.80 4.05
C TRP A 5 -1.32 -16.08 4.29
N ALA A 6 -0.20 -16.78 4.14
CA ALA A 6 1.13 -16.19 4.26
C ALA A 6 1.38 -15.12 3.18
N HIS A 7 0.91 -15.36 1.96
CA HIS A 7 0.98 -14.39 0.87
C HIS A 7 0.16 -13.13 1.20
N MET A 8 -1.07 -13.31 1.68
CA MET A 8 -1.93 -12.19 2.08
C MET A 8 -1.33 -11.37 3.22
N ASP A 9 -0.69 -12.00 4.21
CA ASP A 9 -0.03 -11.27 5.30
C ASP A 9 1.14 -10.41 4.78
N LYS A 10 1.91 -10.91 3.81
CA LYS A 10 2.96 -10.12 3.15
C LYS A 10 2.40 -8.89 2.44
N VAL A 11 1.31 -9.05 1.68
CA VAL A 11 0.62 -7.96 0.97
C VAL A 11 0.14 -6.90 1.96
N VAL A 12 -0.60 -7.31 2.99
CA VAL A 12 -1.14 -6.42 4.03
C VAL A 12 0.00 -5.73 4.79
N GLY A 13 1.05 -6.47 5.11
CA GLY A 13 2.23 -5.93 5.78
C GLY A 13 2.96 -4.88 4.95
N TYR A 14 3.09 -5.08 3.64
CA TYR A 14 3.68 -4.09 2.73
C TYR A 14 2.85 -2.79 2.72
N ILE A 15 1.54 -2.90 2.49
CA ILE A 15 0.63 -1.74 2.45
C ILE A 15 0.71 -0.95 3.75
N LYS A 16 0.59 -1.63 4.91
CA LYS A 16 0.64 -0.98 6.23
C LYS A 16 1.96 -0.22 6.48
N ARG A 17 3.10 -0.83 6.14
CA ARG A 17 4.41 -0.18 6.34
C ARG A 17 4.61 1.00 5.41
N HIS A 18 4.23 0.87 4.15
CA HIS A 18 4.44 1.92 3.16
C HIS A 18 3.45 3.09 3.32
N ALA A 19 2.21 2.82 3.71
CA ALA A 19 1.23 3.85 4.03
C ALA A 19 1.67 4.74 5.20
N LYS A 20 2.36 4.17 6.21
CA LYS A 20 2.95 4.94 7.32
C LYS A 20 4.08 5.88 6.90
N GLN A 21 4.70 5.64 5.75
CA GLN A 21 5.76 6.48 5.18
C GLN A 21 5.20 7.58 4.26
N ARG A 22 3.97 8.04 4.54
CA ARG A 22 3.30 9.06 3.73
C ARG A 22 4.17 10.33 3.67
N PRO A 23 4.53 10.81 2.47
CA PRO A 23 5.20 12.10 2.31
C PRO A 23 4.31 13.26 2.73
N ASP A 24 4.92 14.35 3.17
CA ASP A 24 4.21 15.59 3.43
C ASP A 24 3.76 16.25 2.11
N GLY A 25 2.67 17.02 2.18
CA GLY A 25 2.14 17.79 1.06
C GLY A 25 1.14 17.02 0.17
N ASP A 26 0.99 17.48 -1.07
CA ASP A 26 0.11 16.84 -2.06
C ASP A 26 0.74 15.54 -2.58
N VAL A 27 0.05 14.44 -2.32
CA VAL A 27 0.48 13.09 -2.70
C VAL A 27 -0.20 12.57 -3.97
N THR A 28 -1.07 13.37 -4.59
CA THR A 28 -1.97 12.93 -5.68
C THR A 28 -1.23 12.27 -6.84
N HIS A 29 -0.05 12.78 -7.22
CA HIS A 29 0.75 12.28 -8.34
C HIS A 29 2.17 11.92 -7.89
N THR A 30 2.29 11.06 -6.88
CA THR A 30 3.58 10.66 -6.31
C THR A 30 3.88 9.18 -6.51
N HIS A 31 5.17 8.84 -6.58
CA HIS A 31 5.62 7.44 -6.59
C HIS A 31 5.10 6.66 -5.38
N TRP A 32 4.98 7.31 -4.22
CA TRP A 32 4.40 6.71 -3.02
C TRP A 32 2.96 6.22 -3.25
N ARG A 33 2.08 7.10 -3.77
CA ARG A 33 0.69 6.74 -4.05
C ARG A 33 0.60 5.64 -5.11
N TYR A 34 1.34 5.79 -6.22
CA TYR A 34 1.34 4.80 -7.30
C TYR A 34 1.86 3.44 -6.84
N SER A 35 2.84 3.40 -5.94
CA SER A 35 3.32 2.15 -5.36
C SER A 35 2.22 1.44 -4.56
N LEU A 36 1.42 2.16 -3.78
CA LEU A 36 0.28 1.56 -3.07
C LEU A 36 -0.81 1.07 -4.04
N MET A 37 -1.11 1.83 -5.10
CA MET A 37 -2.10 1.45 -6.12
C MET A 37 -1.69 0.18 -6.88
N ASN A 38 -0.40 0.00 -7.15
CA ASN A 38 0.13 -1.22 -7.76
C ASN A 38 -0.06 -2.46 -6.88
N TRP A 39 -0.26 -2.27 -5.57
CA TRP A 39 -0.59 -3.32 -4.61
C TRP A 39 -2.09 -3.37 -4.27
N GLY A 40 -2.93 -2.69 -5.07
CA GLY A 40 -4.38 -2.71 -4.91
C GLY A 40 -4.93 -1.80 -3.81
N HIS A 41 -4.12 -0.86 -3.28
CA HIS A 41 -4.54 0.10 -2.26
C HIS A 41 -4.38 1.54 -2.75
N ASP A 42 -5.48 2.26 -2.97
CA ASP A 42 -5.41 3.70 -3.23
C ASP A 42 -5.67 4.47 -1.93
N PRO A 43 -4.66 5.12 -1.32
CA PRO A 43 -4.81 5.81 -0.03
C PRO A 43 -5.65 7.11 -0.12
N LEU A 44 -6.12 7.49 -1.32
CA LEU A 44 -7.03 8.63 -1.53
C LEU A 44 -8.43 8.19 -1.95
N LYS A 45 -8.72 6.88 -1.98
CA LYS A 45 -10.08 6.36 -2.18
C LYS A 45 -10.61 5.87 -0.84
N ASP A 46 -11.88 6.20 -0.57
CA ASP A 46 -12.63 5.74 0.60
C ASP A 46 -12.88 4.23 0.56
#